data_AF-A0A7L4RMW8-F1
#
_entry.id   AF-A0A7L4RMW8-F1
#
_cell.length_a   1.000
_cell.length_b   1.000
_cell.length_c   1.000
_cell.angle_alpha   90.00
_cell.angle_beta   90.00
_cell.angle_gamma   90.00
#
_symmetry.space_group_name_H-M   'P 1'
#
loop_
_entity.id
_entity.type
_entity.pdbx_description
1 polymer ?
#
loop_
_entity_poly.entity_id
_entity_poly.type
_entity_poly.pdbx_seq_one_letter_code
_entity_poly.pdbx_strand_id
1 'polypeptide(L)'
;MYHIGKTVEVISQAKDRRIKSADTKVQALVAMWDENMLVLEVDKKIAGALAAGDYVLADYSPVSEESPYRKMIITKILPAEKGRKIWDEFQKMLSKKKSAVSQVPGGNLPYR
;
A
#
# COMPACT_ATOMS: atom_id res chain seq x y z
N MET A 1 8.02 2.79 -9.36
CA MET A 1 7.38 1.47 -9.10
C MET A 1 6.08 1.73 -8.36
N TYR A 2 4.98 1.03 -8.66
CA TYR A 2 3.69 1.24 -7.99
C TYR A 2 3.20 -0.05 -7.35
N HIS A 3 2.68 0.04 -6.13
CA HIS A 3 2.12 -1.08 -5.39
C HIS A 3 0.62 -0.85 -5.18
N ILE A 4 -0.17 -1.92 -5.35
CA ILE A 4 -1.59 -1.87 -5.03
C ILE A 4 -1.81 -2.09 -3.53
N GLY A 5 -2.74 -1.30 -2.99
CA GLY A 5 -3.18 -1.36 -1.61
C GLY A 5 -4.70 -1.29 -1.52
N LYS A 6 -5.25 -1.72 -0.37
CA LYS A 6 -6.63 -1.47 0.02
C LYS A 6 -6.63 -0.60 1.27
N THR A 7 -7.29 0.54 1.21
CA THR A 7 -7.41 1.47 2.32
C THR A 7 -8.22 0.84 3.43
N VAL A 8 -7.65 0.80 4.63
CA VAL A 8 -8.31 0.31 5.84
C VAL A 8 -8.91 1.46 6.62
N GLU A 9 -8.16 2.55 6.80
CA GLU A 9 -8.60 3.73 7.55
C GLU A 9 -7.98 5.01 6.97
N VAL A 10 -8.70 6.13 7.03
CA VAL A 10 -8.21 7.44 6.57
C VAL A 10 -7.97 8.35 7.76
N ILE A 11 -6.71 8.78 7.94
CA ILE A 11 -6.24 9.59 9.05
C ILE A 11 -6.20 11.05 8.59
N SER A 12 -7.20 11.84 9.00
CA SER A 12 -7.33 13.24 8.62
C SER A 12 -8.08 14.04 9.69
N GLN A 13 -7.57 15.23 10.03
CA GLN A 13 -8.28 16.16 10.92
C GLN A 13 -9.64 16.61 10.36
N ALA A 14 -9.82 16.58 9.03
CA ALA A 14 -11.09 16.89 8.40
C ALA A 14 -12.16 15.81 8.68
N LYS A 15 -11.73 14.56 8.89
CA LYS A 15 -12.61 13.42 9.20
C LYS A 15 -12.76 13.18 10.70
N ASP A 16 -11.70 13.43 11.48
CA ASP A 16 -11.72 13.33 12.94
C ASP A 16 -10.99 14.51 13.59
N ARG A 17 -11.78 15.45 14.15
CA ARG A 17 -11.28 16.66 14.80
C ARG A 17 -10.50 16.41 16.09
N ARG A 18 -10.52 15.19 16.63
CA ARG A 18 -9.74 14.81 17.82
C ARG A 18 -8.26 14.56 17.48
N ILE A 19 -7.95 14.34 16.20
CA ILE A 19 -6.57 14.15 15.73
C ILE A 19 -5.81 15.47 15.90
N LYS A 20 -4.72 15.43 16.68
CA LYS A 20 -3.75 16.52 16.79
C LYS A 20 -2.62 16.26 15.80
N SER A 21 -2.45 17.15 14.82
CA SER A 21 -1.45 17.00 13.75
C SER A 21 -0.45 18.15 13.77
N ALA A 22 0.78 17.88 13.33
CA ALA A 22 1.81 18.89 13.11
C ALA A 22 1.68 19.58 11.73
N ASP A 23 0.91 18.98 10.82
CA ASP A 23 0.64 19.50 9.48
C ASP A 23 -0.79 19.18 9.02
N THR A 24 -1.13 19.61 7.81
CA THR A 24 -2.46 19.38 7.20
C THR A 24 -2.49 18.17 6.27
N LYS A 25 -1.47 17.31 6.29
CA LYS A 25 -1.41 16.17 5.39
C LYS A 25 -2.42 15.10 5.82
N VAL A 26 -2.92 14.37 4.84
CA VAL A 26 -3.76 13.20 5.06
C VAL A 26 -2.89 11.97 4.94
N GLN A 27 -3.02 11.05 5.88
CA GLN A 27 -2.45 9.72 5.80
C GLN A 27 -3.56 8.68 5.71
N ALA A 28 -3.20 7.48 5.26
CA ALA A 28 -4.11 6.35 5.27
C ALA A 28 -3.37 5.10 5.73
N LEU A 29 -4.04 4.29 6.57
CA LEU A 29 -3.63 2.93 6.84
C LEU A 29 -4.07 2.06 5.67
N VAL A 30 -3.11 1.36 5.05
CA VAL A 30 -3.33 0.58 3.84
C VAL A 30 -2.82 -0.84 4.04
N ALA A 31 -3.68 -1.81 3.71
CA ALA A 31 -3.28 -3.19 3.53
C ALA A 31 -2.68 -3.35 2.13
N MET A 32 -1.41 -3.76 2.07
CA MET A 32 -0.68 -3.92 0.83
C MET A 32 -0.83 -5.33 0.28
N TRP A 33 -0.61 -5.48 -1.02
CA TRP A 33 -0.74 -6.77 -1.71
C TRP A 33 0.19 -7.87 -1.17
N ASP A 34 1.30 -7.48 -0.54
CA ASP A 34 2.34 -8.33 0.02
C ASP A 34 2.15 -8.60 1.52
N GLU A 35 0.93 -8.39 2.04
CA GLU A 35 0.53 -8.60 3.44
C GLU A 35 1.15 -7.60 4.43
N ASN A 36 1.86 -6.58 3.94
CA ASN A 36 2.30 -5.47 4.77
C ASN A 36 1.13 -4.52 5.09
N MET A 37 1.19 -3.89 6.25
CA MET A 37 0.29 -2.81 6.67
C MET A 37 1.10 -1.53 6.82
N LEU A 38 0.76 -0.50 6.06
CA LEU A 38 1.55 0.72 6.00
C LEU A 38 0.67 1.96 6.19
N VAL A 39 1.22 2.96 6.88
CA VAL A 39 0.62 4.30 6.94
C VAL A 39 1.33 5.16 5.90
N LEU A 40 0.59 5.60 4.88
CA LEU A 40 1.14 6.32 3.74
C LEU A 40 0.51 7.70 3.62
N GLU A 41 1.30 8.69 3.20
CA GLU A 41 0.78 10.01 2.84
C GLU A 41 -0.10 9.91 1.59
N VAL A 42 -1.17 10.69 1.55
CA VAL A 42 -2.12 10.74 0.42
C VAL A 42 -1.87 12.01 -0.38
N ASP A 43 -1.76 11.89 -1.70
CA ASP A 43 -1.65 13.06 -2.58
C ASP A 43 -2.84 14.01 -2.35
N LYS A 44 -2.53 15.29 -2.15
CA LYS A 44 -3.51 16.33 -1.79
C LYS A 44 -4.68 16.44 -2.78
N LYS A 45 -4.47 16.08 -4.06
CA LYS A 45 -5.52 16.16 -5.09
C LYS A 45 -6.60 15.10 -4.93
N ILE A 46 -6.29 13.98 -4.26
CA ILE A 46 -7.24 12.88 -4.04
C ILE A 46 -7.59 12.66 -2.57
N ALA A 47 -6.89 13.34 -1.65
CA ALA A 47 -7.08 13.19 -0.20
C ALA A 47 -8.53 13.37 0.27
N GLY A 48 -9.27 14.31 -0.32
CA GLY A 48 -10.69 14.53 0.02
C GLY A 48 -11.65 13.45 -0.49
N ALA A 49 -11.24 12.67 -1.50
CA ALA A 49 -12.08 11.63 -2.11
C ALA A 49 -11.80 10.23 -1.54
N LEU A 50 -10.65 10.03 -0.88
CA LEU A 50 -10.26 8.72 -0.36
C LEU A 50 -11.18 8.25 0.77
N ALA A 51 -11.62 7.00 0.72
CA ALA A 51 -12.43 6.35 1.74
C ALA A 51 -11.86 4.98 2.17
N ALA A 52 -12.31 4.50 3.33
CA ALA A 52 -12.04 3.12 3.74
C ALA A 52 -12.68 2.14 2.74
N GLY A 53 -11.96 1.07 2.43
CA GLY A 53 -12.36 0.07 1.44
C GLY A 53 -11.88 0.35 0.01
N ASP A 54 -11.44 1.56 -0.29
CA ASP A 54 -10.93 1.92 -1.61
C ASP A 54 -9.67 1.13 -1.98
N TYR A 55 -9.56 0.76 -3.25
CA TYR A 55 -8.31 0.25 -3.81
C TYR A 55 -7.47 1.41 -4.32
N VAL A 56 -6.18 1.38 -4.03
CA VAL A 56 -5.28 2.49 -4.30
C VAL A 56 -3.97 2.03 -4.93
N LEU A 57 -3.29 2.94 -5.63
CA LEU A 57 -1.90 2.77 -6.02
C LEU A 57 -1.00 3.71 -5.21
N ALA A 58 0.01 3.12 -4.57
CA ALA A 58 1.07 3.83 -3.88
C ALA A 58 2.33 3.90 -4.76
N ASP A 59 2.93 5.08 -4.88
CA ASP A 59 4.19 5.32 -5.58
C ASP A 59 5.38 4.96 -4.68
N TYR A 60 6.06 3.89 -5.05
CA TYR A 60 7.30 3.38 -4.45
C TYR A 60 8.53 3.68 -5.32
N SER A 61 8.43 4.66 -6.23
CA SER A 61 9.61 5.12 -6.97
C SER A 61 10.64 5.73 -6.00
N PRO A 62 11.93 5.64 -6.32
CA PRO A 62 12.95 6.40 -5.61
C PRO A 62 12.58 7.88 -5.53
N VAL A 63 13.01 8.56 -4.47
CA VAL A 63 12.88 10.02 -4.38
C VAL A 63 13.82 10.71 -5.38
N SER A 64 15.02 10.16 -5.58
CA SER A 64 15.99 10.50 -6.63
C SER A 64 16.76 9.24 -7.05
N GLU A 65 17.56 9.32 -8.11
CA GLU A 65 18.33 8.16 -8.61
C GLU A 65 19.29 7.59 -7.57
N GLU A 66 19.87 8.44 -6.73
CA GLU A 66 20.84 8.07 -5.69
C GLU A 66 20.20 7.78 -4.32
N SER A 67 18.90 8.07 -4.15
CA SER A 67 18.25 7.97 -2.85
C SER A 67 17.82 6.54 -2.53
N PRO A 68 18.19 5.99 -1.36
CA PRO A 68 17.68 4.70 -0.91
C PRO A 68 16.19 4.78 -0.51
N TYR A 69 15.64 5.99 -0.34
CA TYR A 69 14.28 6.20 0.10
C TYR A 69 13.28 6.17 -1.06
N ARG A 70 12.10 5.62 -0.78
CA ARG A 70 10.96 5.61 -1.70
C ARG A 70 9.97 6.71 -1.34
N LYS A 71 9.25 7.22 -2.33
CA LYS A 71 8.25 8.28 -2.12
C LYS A 71 7.15 7.88 -1.13
N MET A 72 6.63 6.65 -1.23
CA MET A 72 5.62 6.09 -0.32
C MET A 72 4.34 6.95 -0.22
N ILE A 73 3.83 7.42 -1.38
CA ILE A 73 2.65 8.29 -1.46
C ILE A 73 1.53 7.59 -2.23
N ILE A 74 0.30 7.66 -1.73
CA ILE A 74 -0.90 7.22 -2.45
C ILE A 74 -1.24 8.25 -3.53
N THR A 75 -1.26 7.83 -4.79
CA THR A 75 -1.40 8.73 -5.95
C THR A 75 -2.68 8.51 -6.75
N LYS A 76 -3.34 7.36 -6.58
CA LYS A 76 -4.56 7.01 -7.34
C LYS A 76 -5.53 6.23 -6.47
N ILE A 77 -6.81 6.54 -6.63
CA ILE A 77 -7.94 5.72 -6.19
C ILE A 77 -8.46 4.99 -7.43
N LEU A 78 -8.63 3.69 -7.33
CA LEU A 78 -9.10 2.84 -8.42
C LEU A 78 -10.61 2.59 -8.27
N PRO A 79 -11.38 2.58 -9.37
CA PRO A 79 -12.74 2.06 -9.35
C PRO A 79 -12.78 0.65 -8.76
N ALA A 80 -13.78 0.36 -7.92
CA ALA A 80 -13.83 -0.86 -7.11
C ALA A 80 -13.63 -2.15 -7.92
N GLU A 81 -14.30 -2.28 -9.07
CA GLU A 81 -14.16 -3.44 -9.95
C GLU A 81 -12.72 -3.62 -10.46
N LYS A 82 -12.11 -2.55 -10.96
CA LYS A 82 -10.75 -2.55 -11.49
C LYS A 82 -9.71 -2.80 -10.39
N GLY A 83 -9.89 -2.16 -9.24
CA GLY A 83 -9.04 -2.31 -8.07
C GLY A 83 -9.04 -3.74 -7.55
N ARG A 84 -10.22 -4.33 -7.37
CA ARG A 84 -10.38 -5.73 -6.95
C ARG A 84 -9.70 -6.68 -7.93
N LYS A 85 -9.92 -6.51 -9.23
CA LYS A 85 -9.29 -7.37 -10.25
C LYS A 85 -7.76 -7.37 -10.17
N ILE A 86 -7.15 -6.19 -10.01
CA ILE A 86 -5.69 -6.08 -9.89
C ILE A 86 -5.22 -6.70 -8.57
N TRP A 87 -5.93 -6.42 -7.47
CA TRP A 87 -5.62 -6.96 -6.15
C TRP A 87 -5.62 -8.49 -6.15
N ASP A 88 -6.67 -9.10 -6.69
CA ASP A 88 -6.83 -10.56 -6.76
C ASP A 88 -5.70 -11.21 -7.57
N GLU A 89 -5.20 -10.57 -8.63
CA GLU A 89 -4.06 -11.09 -9.40
C GLU A 89 -2.76 -11.07 -8.59
N PHE A 90 -2.49 -10.00 -7.83
CA PHE A 90 -1.35 -9.97 -6.92
C PHE A 90 -1.46 -11.02 -5.81
N GLN A 91 -2.65 -11.18 -5.22
CA GLN A 91 -2.91 -12.21 -4.19
C GLN A 91 -2.71 -13.63 -4.72
N LYS A 92 -3.14 -13.90 -5.96
CA LYS A 92 -2.92 -15.17 -6.64
C LYS A 92 -1.43 -15.44 -6.86
N MET A 93 -0.67 -14.42 -7.27
CA MET A 93 0.78 -14.55 -7.45
C MET A 93 1.52 -14.77 -6.14
N LEU A 94 1.11 -14.07 -5.06
CA LEU A 94 1.68 -14.27 -3.73
C LEU A 94 1.40 -15.69 -3.22
N SER A 95 0.16 -16.16 -3.34
CA SER A 95 -0.24 -17.52 -2.95
C SER A 95 0.57 -18.59 -3.67
N LYS A 96 0.77 -18.46 -5.00
CA LYS A 96 1.61 -19.38 -5.77
C LYS A 96 3.04 -19.44 -5.26
N LYS A 97 3.64 -18.29 -4.93
CA LYS A 97 5.00 -18.22 -4.38
C LYS A 97 5.09 -18.93 -3.03
N LYS A 98 4.11 -18.73 -2.15
CA LYS A 98 4.04 -19.41 -0.84
C LYS A 98 3.92 -20.92 -0.99
N SER A 99 3.02 -21.40 -1.85
CA SER A 99 2.86 -22.84 -2.08
C SER A 99 4.11 -23.50 -2.65
N ALA A 100 4.87 -22.79 -3.50
CA ALA A 100 6.15 -23.30 -4.03
C ALA A 100 7.23 -23.41 -2.94
N VAL A 101 7.27 -22.48 -1.98
CA VAL A 101 8.22 -22.52 -0.85
C VAL A 101 7.87 -23.64 0.14
N SER A 102 6.58 -23.86 0.41
CA SER A 102 6.13 -24.91 1.35
C SER A 102 6.32 -26.34 0.85
N GLN A 103 6.63 -26.56 -0.43
CA GLN A 103 6.85 -27.88 -1.03
C GLN A 103 8.34 -28.27 -1.15
N VAL A 104 9.25 -27.51 -0.53
CA VAL A 104 10.66 -27.90 -0.43
C VAL A 104 10.93 -28.50 0.96
N PRO A 105 10.87 -29.84 1.15
CA PRO A 105 11.33 -30.46 2.38
C PRO A 105 12.87 -30.44 2.42
N GLY A 106 13.44 -29.68 3.36
CA GLY A 106 14.87 -29.75 3.70
C GLY A 106 15.81 -29.03 2.73
N GLY A 107 15.90 -27.70 2.83
CA GLY A 107 16.98 -26.93 2.23
C GLY A 107 17.74 -26.19 3.32
N ASN A 108 18.94 -26.66 3.66
CA ASN A 108 19.92 -25.89 4.45
C ASN A 108 20.06 -24.50 3.83
N LEU A 109 19.75 -23.46 4.60
CA LEU A 109 20.10 -22.08 4.25
C LEU A 109 21.60 -21.90 4.51
N PRO A 110 22.43 -21.61 3.49
CA PRO A 110 23.74 -21.07 3.78
C PRO A 110 23.56 -19.64 4.28
N TYR A 111 23.91 -19.41 5.54
CA TYR A 111 24.20 -18.07 6.04
C TYR A 111 25.21 -17.39 5.12
N ARG A 112 24.86 -16.22 4.57
CA ARG A 112 25.79 -15.16 4.20
C ARG A 112 25.15 -13.81 4.44
#